data_AF-A0A7W1TDX8-F1
#
_entry.id   AF-A0A7W1TDX8-F1
#
_cell.length_a   1.000
_cell.length_b   1.000
_cell.length_c   1.000
_cell.angle_alpha   90.00
_cell.angle_beta   90.00
_cell.angle_gamma   90.00
#
_symmetry.space_group_name_H-M   'P 1'
#
loop_
_entity.id
_entity.type
_entity.pdbx_description
1 polymer ?
#
loop_
_entity_poly.entity_id
_entity_poly.type
_entity_poly.pdbx_seq_one_letter_code
_entity_poly.pdbx_strand_id
1 'polypeptide(L)' 'MGDVLVIEGLGKRYPSGDGELTVLADVTFSVAAGECVAVVGPSGSGKSTLLGL' A
#
# COMPACT_ATOMS: atom_id res chain seq x y z
N MET A 1 -5.61 22.58 7.10
CA MET A 1 -4.51 21.60 7.09
C MET A 1 -4.93 20.54 6.09
N GLY A 2 -4.20 20.37 4.98
CA GLY A 2 -4.61 19.47 3.88
C GLY A 2 -3.87 18.14 3.93
N ASP A 3 -4.37 17.18 3.18
CA ASP A 3 -3.70 15.90 2.96
C ASP A 3 -2.42 16.13 2.14
N VAL A 4 -1.31 15.52 2.59
CA VAL A 4 -0.01 15.55 1.91
C VAL A 4 0.23 14.28 1.09
N LEU A 5 -0.51 13.21 1.37
CA LEU A 5 -0.55 11.97 0.61
C LEU A 5 -2.00 11.54 0.48
N VAL A 6 -2.43 11.21 -0.74
CA VAL A 6 -3.74 10.61 -1.02
C VAL A 6 -3.50 9.43 -1.94
N ILE A 7 -4.00 8.27 -1.53
CA ILE A 7 -3.93 7.02 -2.28
C ILE A 7 -5.35 6.54 -2.51
N GLU A 8 -5.70 6.27 -3.76
CA GLU A 8 -7.01 5.77 -4.17
C GLU A 8 -6.84 4.52 -5.05
N GLY A 9 -7.45 3.41 -4.63
CA GLY A 9 -7.51 2.18 -5.42
C GLY A 9 -6.16 1.57 -5.79
N LEU A 10 -5.13 1.73 -4.95
CA LEU A 10 -3.78 1.28 -5.28
C LEU A 10 -3.70 -0.25 -5.31
N GLY A 11 -3.29 -0.77 -6.46
CA GLY A 11 -3.06 -2.19 -6.70
C GLY A 11 -1.63 -2.46 -7.16
N LYS A 12 -1.07 -3.59 -6.72
CA LYS A 12 0.24 -4.08 -7.19
C LYS A 12 0.20 -5.59 -7.38
N ARG A 13 0.57 -6.02 -8.59
CA ARG A 13 0.68 -7.41 -9.00
C ARG A 13 2.09 -7.71 -9.50
N TYR A 14 2.54 -8.94 -9.28
CA TYR A 14 3.80 -9.46 -9.79
C TYR A 14 3.56 -10.77 -10.53
N PRO A 15 4.37 -11.11 -11.56
CA PRO A 15 4.36 -12.44 -12.14
C PRO A 15 4.74 -13.49 -11.07
N SER A 16 4.04 -14.60 -11.07
CA SER A 16 4.31 -15.78 -10.24
C SER A 16 4.18 -17.03 -11.12
N GLY A 17 4.78 -18.15 -10.70
CA GLY A 17 4.91 -19.35 -11.56
C GLY A 17 3.60 -19.77 -12.26
N ASP A 18 2.48 -19.75 -11.54
CA ASP A 18 1.18 -20.17 -12.04
C ASP A 18 0.24 -19.00 -12.40
N GLY A 19 0.73 -17.76 -12.47
CA GLY A 19 -0.09 -16.60 -12.83
C GLY A 19 0.39 -15.26 -12.28
N GLU A 20 -0.51 -14.48 -11.70
CA GLU A 20 -0.18 -13.20 -11.04
C GLU A 20 -0.38 -13.31 -9.53
N LEU A 21 0.61 -12.86 -8.77
CA LEU A 21 0.48 -12.65 -7.33
C LEU A 21 0.01 -11.22 -7.08
N THR A 22 -1.18 -11.08 -6.50
CA THR A 22 -1.67 -9.78 -6.01
C THR A 22 -1.08 -9.49 -4.64
N VAL A 23 -0.26 -8.45 -4.56
CA VAL A 23 0.41 -8.02 -3.32
C VAL A 23 -0.33 -6.88 -2.65
N LEU A 24 -0.88 -5.94 -3.43
CA LEU A 24 -1.78 -4.89 -2.96
C LEU A 24 -3.07 -4.97 -3.79
N ALA A 25 -4.21 -4.91 -3.11
CA ALA A 25 -5.53 -4.92 -3.72
C ALA A 25 -6.35 -3.76 -3.15
N ASP A 26 -6.64 -2.77 -4.01
CA ASP A 26 -7.59 -1.68 -3.73
C ASP A 26 -7.29 -0.90 -2.43
N VAL A 27 -6.04 -0.51 -2.23
CA VAL A 27 -5.62 0.24 -1.04
C VAL A 27 -5.99 1.71 -1.21
N THR A 28 -6.79 2.24 -0.29
CA THR A 28 -7.22 3.64 -0.25
C THR A 28 -6.99 4.24 1.14
N PHE A 29 -6.22 5.33 1.22
CA PHE A 29 -6.02 6.10 2.45
C PHE A 29 -5.43 7.48 2.13
N SER A 30 -5.50 8.41 3.08
CA SER A 30 -4.77 9.68 3.02
C SER A 30 -3.97 9.92 4.30
N VAL A 31 -3.01 10.83 4.22
CA VAL A 31 -2.17 11.26 5.35
C VAL A 31 -2.16 12.78 5.37
N ALA A 32 -2.53 13.37 6.51
CA ALA A 32 -2.52 14.81 6.72
C ALA A 32 -1.11 15.34 7.00
N ALA A 33 -0.90 16.63 6.73
CA ALA A 33 0.36 17.30 7.09
C ALA A 33 0.66 17.16 8.60
N GLY A 34 1.82 16.61 8.96
CA GLY A 34 2.24 16.41 10.35
C GLY A 34 1.65 15.17 11.03
N GLU A 35 0.85 14.37 10.32
CA GLU A 35 0.36 13.09 10.81
C GLU A 35 1.47 12.02 10.79
N CYS A 36 1.48 11.16 11.80
CA CYS A 36 2.38 10.01 11.88
C CYS A 36 1.54 8.72 11.83
N VAL A 37 1.75 7.94 10.77
CA VAL A 37 0.99 6.71 10.49
C VAL A 37 1.90 5.49 10.55
N ALA A 38 1.43 4.41 11.16
CA ALA A 38 2.14 3.13 11.19
C ALA A 38 1.44 2.11 10.27
N VAL A 39 2.20 1.46 9.40
CA VAL A 39 1.73 0.35 8.57
C VAL A 39 2.07 -0.97 9.26
N VAL A 40 1.05 -1.69 9.75
CA VAL A 40 1.21 -2.93 10.52
C VAL A 40 0.52 -4.12 9.85
N GLY A 41 0.99 -5.34 10.14
CA GLY A 41 0.42 -6.57 9.60
C GLY A 41 1.43 -7.73 9.52
N PRO A 42 0.96 -8.98 9.30
CA PRO A 42 1.81 -10.18 9.26
C PRO A 42 2.92 -10.11 8.19
N SER A 43 3.95 -10.95 8.31
CA SER A 43 4.96 -11.07 7.24
C SER A 43 4.30 -11.46 5.91
N GLY A 44 4.77 -10.88 4.80
CA GLY A 44 4.21 -11.11 3.47
C GLY A 44 2.95 -10.31 3.11
N SER A 45 2.37 -9.52 4.03
CA SER A 45 1.13 -8.76 3.78
C SER A 45 1.26 -7.55 2.84
N GLY A 46 2.39 -7.36 2.15
CA GLY A 46 2.59 -6.25 1.20
C GLY A 46 3.07 -4.92 1.77
N LYS A 47 3.37 -4.80 3.07
CA LYS A 47 3.80 -3.52 3.71
C LYS A 47 5.02 -2.89 3.06
N SER A 48 6.10 -3.66 2.87
CA SER A 48 7.32 -3.16 2.23
C SER A 48 7.08 -2.80 0.76
N THR A 49 6.15 -3.48 0.08
CA THR A 49 5.72 -3.10 -1.26
C THR A 49 4.96 -1.79 -1.23
N LEU A 50 4.03 -1.59 -0.28
CA LEU A 50 3.28 -0.34 -0.13
C LEU A 50 4.20 0.86 0.12
N LEU A 51 5.22 0.71 0.97
CA LEU A 51 6.15 1.79 1.31
C LEU A 51 7.23 2.03 0.24
N GLY A 52 7.38 1.12 -0.73
CA GLY A 52 8.41 1.19 -1.77
C GLY A 52 7.90 1.64 -3.15
N LEU A 53 6.61 1.99 -3.25
CA LEU A 53 6.00 2.57 -4.45
C LEU A 53 6.17 4.09 -4.45
#